data_AF-A0A2P8CW63-F1
#
_entry.id   AF-A0A2P8CW63-F1
#
_cell.length_a   1.000
_cell.length_b   1.000
_cell.length_c   1.000
_cell.angle_alpha   90.00
_cell.angle_beta   90.00
_cell.angle_gamma   90.00
#
_symmetry.space_group_name_H-M   'P 1'
#
loop_
_entity.id
_entity.type
_entity.pdbx_description
1 polymer ?
#
loop_
_entity_poly.entity_id
_entity_poly.type
_entity_poly.pdbx_seq_one_letter_code
_entity_poly.pdbx_strand_id
1 'polypeptide(L)'
;MNAHPSPDDLAPAARTPPPQDAPADDALGDFLTEQDSPWLAEQLLRVAGEDPVAHARLAAAAGLDSAVPLAEQALRDAVTGLRPGTLDWDIDGDDGSGQLLRCVELLDDLAGYGYETESAQLARHAADLLDDTHPGHDDPTTLALIQRATPPPP
;
A
#
# COMPACT_ATOMS: atom_id res chain seq x y z
N MET A 1 1.03 2.72 -57.44
CA MET A 1 0.82 3.62 -56.29
C MET A 1 -0.35 3.07 -55.50
N ASN A 2 -0.07 2.45 -54.36
CA ASN A 2 -1.00 2.19 -53.26
C ASN A 2 -0.12 1.83 -52.07
N ALA A 3 0.13 2.81 -51.19
CA ALA A 3 0.85 2.61 -49.94
C ALA A 3 -0.16 2.11 -48.90
N HIS A 4 0.07 0.91 -48.38
CA HIS A 4 -0.57 0.43 -47.15
C HIS A 4 0.04 1.17 -45.96
N PRO A 5 -0.74 1.75 -45.03
CA PRO A 5 -0.21 2.19 -43.75
C PRO A 5 0.11 0.99 -42.86
N SER A 6 1.28 1.03 -42.20
CA SER A 6 1.74 0.05 -41.21
C SER A 6 0.93 0.14 -39.91
N PRO A 7 0.71 -0.99 -39.20
CA PRO A 7 -0.05 -1.04 -37.94
C PRO A 7 0.72 -0.58 -36.68
N ASP A 8 1.79 0.20 -36.81
CA ASP A 8 2.64 0.65 -35.69
C ASP A 8 2.21 1.99 -35.06
N ASP A 9 1.03 2.52 -35.42
CA ASP A 9 0.57 3.86 -35.02
C ASP A 9 -0.32 3.86 -33.74
N LEU A 10 -0.13 2.89 -32.84
CA LEU A 10 -0.80 2.85 -31.54
C LEU A 10 0.23 2.82 -30.40
N ALA A 11 1.08 3.84 -30.35
CA ALA A 11 1.68 4.22 -29.07
C ALA A 11 0.56 4.80 -28.19
N PRO A 12 0.28 4.27 -26.99
CA PRO A 12 -0.64 4.94 -26.07
C PRO A 12 -0.05 6.31 -25.75
N ALA A 13 -0.79 7.36 -26.12
CA ALA A 13 -0.38 8.73 -25.83
C ALA A 13 -0.07 8.83 -24.33
N ALA A 14 1.20 9.10 -23.99
CA ALA A 14 1.56 9.49 -22.64
C ALA A 14 0.83 10.81 -22.36
N ARG A 15 -0.26 10.74 -21.59
CA ARG A 15 -1.08 11.90 -21.24
C ARG A 15 -0.39 12.67 -20.11
N THR A 16 -0.45 13.98 -20.24
CA THR A 16 0.31 15.00 -19.52
C THR A 16 0.29 14.77 -18.00
N PRO A 17 1.44 14.91 -17.30
CA PRO A 17 1.46 14.90 -15.84
C PRO A 17 0.59 16.02 -15.26
N PRO A 18 0.08 15.86 -14.02
CA PRO A 18 -0.82 16.83 -13.41
C PRO A 18 -0.18 18.22 -13.31
N PRO A 19 -0.98 19.30 -13.38
CA PRO A 19 -0.50 20.67 -13.23
C PRO A 19 0.09 20.88 -11.83
N GLN A 20 1.32 21.41 -11.77
CA GLN A 20 2.13 21.49 -10.54
C GLN A 20 1.66 22.53 -9.50
N ASP A 21 0.65 23.34 -9.84
CA ASP A 21 0.25 24.53 -9.06
C ASP A 21 -1.12 24.42 -8.35
N ALA A 22 -1.83 23.29 -8.49
CA ALA A 22 -3.05 23.03 -7.70
C ALA A 22 -2.69 22.33 -6.37
N PRO A 23 -3.49 22.47 -5.29
CA PRO A 23 -3.31 21.62 -4.11
C PRO A 23 -3.33 20.16 -4.58
N ALA A 24 -2.33 19.38 -4.14
CA ALA A 24 -1.96 18.11 -4.76
C ALA A 24 -3.16 17.15 -4.92
N ASP A 25 -4.10 17.17 -3.98
CA ASP A 25 -5.28 16.32 -3.98
C ASP A 25 -6.31 16.70 -5.06
N ASP A 26 -6.55 17.99 -5.31
CA ASP A 26 -7.49 18.45 -6.34
C ASP A 26 -6.92 18.17 -7.74
N ALA A 27 -5.62 18.43 -7.94
CA ALA A 27 -4.92 18.15 -9.20
C ALA A 27 -4.94 16.65 -9.55
N LEU A 28 -4.78 15.80 -8.54
CA LEU A 28 -4.83 14.35 -8.68
C LEU A 28 -6.25 13.87 -9.00
N GLY A 29 -7.25 14.40 -8.30
CA GLY A 29 -8.66 14.07 -8.55
C GLY A 29 -9.10 14.40 -9.98
N ASP A 30 -8.72 15.58 -10.47
CA ASP A 30 -8.97 16.00 -11.84
C ASP A 30 -8.26 15.09 -12.83
N PHE A 31 -6.97 14.83 -12.62
CA PHE A 31 -6.19 13.91 -13.46
C PHE A 31 -6.85 12.53 -13.56
N LEU A 32 -7.22 11.92 -12.42
CA LEU A 32 -7.85 10.60 -12.36
C LEU A 32 -9.20 10.58 -13.08
N THR A 33 -9.97 11.66 -12.98
CA THR A 33 -11.28 11.79 -13.63
C THR A 33 -11.17 11.95 -15.15
N GLU A 34 -10.08 12.54 -15.63
CA GLU A 34 -9.79 12.71 -17.06
C GLU A 34 -9.24 11.44 -17.74
N GLN A 35 -8.84 10.43 -16.97
CA GLN A 35 -8.29 9.19 -17.53
C GLN A 35 -9.35 8.20 -17.99
N ASP A 36 -8.96 7.38 -18.98
CA ASP A 36 -9.77 6.27 -19.45
C ASP A 36 -9.82 5.15 -18.39
N SER A 37 -11.02 4.65 -18.07
CA SER A 37 -11.20 3.67 -16.99
C SER A 37 -10.45 2.34 -17.22
N PRO A 38 -10.44 1.74 -18.43
CA PRO A 38 -9.55 0.63 -18.75
C PRO A 38 -8.08 0.90 -18.45
N TRP A 39 -7.56 2.06 -18.87
CA TRP A 39 -6.16 2.42 -18.60
C TRP A 39 -5.88 2.56 -17.10
N LEU A 40 -6.79 3.19 -16.34
CA LEU A 40 -6.64 3.35 -14.90
C LEU A 40 -6.63 1.99 -14.20
N ALA A 41 -7.53 1.07 -14.60
CA ALA A 41 -7.55 -0.29 -14.09
C ALA A 41 -6.23 -1.02 -14.37
N GLU A 42 -5.65 -0.86 -15.56
CA GLU A 42 -4.32 -1.43 -15.89
C GLU A 42 -3.21 -0.87 -14.99
N GLN A 43 -3.23 0.43 -14.69
CA GLN A 43 -2.22 1.02 -13.79
C GLN A 43 -2.38 0.48 -12.36
N LEU A 44 -3.61 0.41 -11.86
CA LEU A 44 -3.89 -0.12 -10.53
C LEU A 44 -3.51 -1.60 -10.41
N LEU A 45 -3.80 -2.41 -11.43
CA LEU A 45 -3.38 -3.81 -11.49
C LEU A 45 -1.86 -3.96 -11.55
N ARG A 46 -1.16 -3.07 -12.27
CA ARG A 46 0.31 -3.06 -12.29
C ARG A 46 0.87 -2.77 -10.90
N VAL A 47 0.41 -1.70 -10.27
CA VAL A 47 0.85 -1.32 -8.91
C VAL A 47 0.53 -2.43 -7.90
N ALA A 48 -0.64 -3.05 -7.98
CA ALA A 48 -1.00 -4.19 -7.13
C ALA A 48 -0.10 -5.42 -7.34
N GLY A 49 0.46 -5.59 -8.54
CA GLY A 49 1.42 -6.66 -8.84
C GLY A 49 2.83 -6.39 -8.29
N GLU A 50 3.18 -5.12 -8.10
CA GLU A 50 4.51 -4.68 -7.65
C GLU A 50 4.56 -4.44 -6.13
N ASP A 51 3.44 -4.06 -5.52
CA ASP A 51 3.37 -3.61 -4.14
C ASP A 51 2.26 -4.33 -3.35
N PRO A 52 2.63 -5.24 -2.42
CA PRO A 52 1.66 -5.99 -1.62
C PRO A 52 0.74 -5.12 -0.76
N VAL A 53 1.23 -3.98 -0.26
CA VAL A 53 0.43 -3.06 0.57
C VAL A 53 -0.60 -2.35 -0.30
N ALA A 54 -0.21 -1.89 -1.49
CA ALA A 54 -1.14 -1.30 -2.43
C ALA A 54 -2.21 -2.30 -2.89
N HIS A 55 -1.83 -3.56 -3.10
CA HIS A 55 -2.79 -4.62 -3.43
C HIS A 55 -3.82 -4.84 -2.32
N ALA A 56 -3.38 -4.97 -1.07
CA ALA A 56 -4.28 -5.13 0.06
C ALA A 56 -5.23 -3.92 0.21
N ARG A 57 -4.71 -2.69 0.04
CA ARG A 57 -5.50 -1.46 0.09
C ARG A 57 -6.57 -1.42 -1.00
N LEU A 58 -6.22 -1.79 -2.23
CA LEU A 58 -7.17 -1.85 -3.35
C LEU A 58 -8.24 -2.92 -3.13
N ALA A 59 -7.87 -4.09 -2.61
CA ALA A 59 -8.81 -5.14 -2.25
C ALA A 59 -9.79 -4.68 -1.16
N ALA A 60 -9.30 -3.98 -0.15
CA ALA A 60 -10.12 -3.43 0.93
C ALA A 60 -11.09 -2.37 0.43
N ALA A 61 -10.61 -1.41 -0.38
CA ALA A 61 -11.42 -0.36 -0.98
C ALA A 61 -12.50 -0.93 -1.92
N ALA A 62 -12.23 -2.07 -2.55
CA ALA A 62 -13.21 -2.80 -3.37
C ALA A 62 -14.16 -3.69 -2.54
N GLY A 63 -14.01 -3.77 -1.21
CA GLY A 63 -14.83 -4.60 -0.34
C GLY A 63 -14.62 -6.10 -0.54
N LEU A 64 -13.42 -6.52 -0.94
CA LEU A 64 -13.11 -7.92 -1.20
C LEU A 64 -12.69 -8.63 0.08
N ASP A 65 -13.23 -9.83 0.30
CA ASP A 65 -12.86 -10.72 1.42
C ASP A 65 -11.36 -11.07 1.45
N SER A 66 -10.67 -10.93 0.30
CA SER A 66 -9.23 -11.15 0.20
C SER A 66 -8.37 -10.03 0.80
N ALA A 67 -8.95 -8.90 1.20
CA ALA A 67 -8.21 -7.77 1.75
C ALA A 67 -7.42 -8.14 3.02
N VAL A 68 -8.06 -8.82 3.96
CA VAL A 68 -7.47 -9.25 5.24
C VAL A 68 -6.31 -10.23 5.04
N PRO A 69 -6.44 -11.34 4.28
CA PRO A 69 -5.32 -12.26 4.09
C PRO A 69 -4.16 -11.64 3.28
N LEU A 70 -4.44 -10.69 2.37
CA LEU A 70 -3.38 -9.94 1.68
C LEU A 70 -2.61 -9.03 2.66
N ALA A 71 -3.32 -8.32 3.54
CA ALA A 71 -2.71 -7.48 4.56
C ALA A 71 -1.90 -8.30 5.57
N GLU A 72 -2.40 -9.46 6.00
CA GLU A 72 -1.68 -10.40 6.87
C GLU A 72 -0.35 -10.84 6.25
N GLN A 73 -0.38 -11.23 4.97
CA GLN A 73 0.83 -11.64 4.27
C GLN A 73 1.82 -10.50 4.13
N ALA A 74 1.36 -9.29 3.76
CA ALA A 74 2.21 -8.10 3.66
C ALA A 74 2.88 -7.75 5.01
N LEU A 75 2.13 -7.80 6.12
CA LEU A 75 2.67 -7.58 7.47
C LEU A 75 3.71 -8.62 7.86
N ARG A 76 3.45 -9.91 7.58
CA ARG A 76 4.39 -11.00 7.85
C ARG A 76 5.70 -10.80 7.07
N ASP A 77 5.60 -10.47 5.79
CA ASP A 77 6.77 -10.24 4.95
C ASP A 77 7.56 -9.01 5.42
N ALA A 78 6.88 -7.95 5.86
CA ALA A 78 7.52 -6.76 6.42
C ALA A 78 8.28 -7.07 7.73
N VAL A 79 7.64 -7.75 8.68
CA VAL A 79 8.26 -8.11 9.98
C VAL A 79 9.46 -9.05 9.78
N THR A 80 9.33 -10.05 8.90
CA THR A 80 10.42 -11.01 8.64
C THR A 80 11.53 -10.42 7.78
N GLY A 81 11.21 -9.44 6.93
CA GLY A 81 12.17 -8.68 6.11
C GLY A 81 12.91 -7.58 6.88
N LEU A 82 12.46 -7.22 8.08
CA LEU A 82 13.09 -6.21 8.93
C LEU A 82 14.56 -6.58 9.22
N ARG A 83 15.48 -5.66 8.92
CA ARG A 83 16.90 -5.81 9.22
C ARG A 83 17.32 -4.81 10.30
N PRO A 84 17.68 -5.26 11.51
CA PRO A 84 18.15 -4.36 12.55
C PRO A 84 19.47 -3.68 12.14
N GLY A 85 19.51 -2.35 12.16
CA GLY A 85 20.76 -1.57 12.04
C GLY A 85 21.02 -0.85 10.72
N THR A 86 20.12 -0.90 9.74
CA THR A 86 20.11 0.05 8.61
C THR A 86 19.46 1.36 9.06
N LEU A 87 20.16 2.11 9.91
CA LEU A 87 19.89 3.53 10.14
C LEU A 87 20.55 4.36 9.03
N ASP A 88 20.31 3.99 7.77
CA ASP A 88 20.57 4.90 6.67
C ASP A 88 19.24 5.53 6.31
N TRP A 89 19.19 6.83 6.49
CA TRP A 89 18.09 7.77 6.32
C TRP A 89 17.70 7.93 4.84
N ASP A 90 18.02 6.94 4.00
CA ASP A 90 17.45 6.78 2.67
C ASP A 90 16.03 6.25 2.85
N ILE A 91 15.11 7.19 3.04
CA ILE A 91 13.65 7.01 3.07
C ILE A 91 13.11 6.38 1.76
N ASP A 92 13.98 6.15 0.77
CA ASP A 92 13.72 5.48 -0.50
C ASP A 92 14.09 3.97 -0.49
N GLY A 93 14.59 3.44 0.62
CA GLY A 93 15.05 2.06 0.74
C GLY A 93 13.93 1.05 0.96
N ASP A 94 13.94 -0.01 0.15
CA ASP A 94 13.33 -1.33 0.37
C ASP A 94 13.89 -2.00 1.65
N ASP A 95 13.91 -1.26 2.75
CA ASP A 95 14.22 -1.78 4.07
C ASP A 95 12.93 -2.20 4.76
N GLY A 96 13.01 -3.24 5.58
CA GLY A 96 11.81 -3.78 6.23
C GLY A 96 11.15 -2.80 7.19
N SER A 97 11.81 -1.70 7.58
CA SER A 97 11.23 -0.66 8.44
C SER A 97 10.25 0.24 7.69
N GLY A 98 10.62 0.73 6.50
CA GLY A 98 9.72 1.51 5.65
C GLY A 98 8.50 0.69 5.22
N GLN A 99 8.73 -0.57 4.86
CA GLN A 99 7.65 -1.50 4.52
C GLN A 99 6.74 -1.78 5.72
N LEU A 100 7.29 -1.95 6.92
CA LEU A 100 6.49 -2.17 8.13
C LEU A 100 5.64 -0.95 8.48
N LEU A 101 6.19 0.27 8.38
CA LEU A 101 5.43 1.50 8.60
C LEU A 101 4.23 1.61 7.66
N ARG A 102 4.45 1.33 6.37
CA ARG A 102 3.36 1.30 5.38
C ARG A 102 2.30 0.23 5.68
N CYS A 103 2.72 -0.92 6.20
CA CYS A 103 1.78 -1.95 6.65
C CYS A 103 0.99 -1.50 7.89
N VAL A 104 1.60 -0.70 8.79
CA VAL A 104 0.89 -0.09 9.92
C VAL A 104 -0.14 0.93 9.45
N GLU A 105 0.17 1.76 8.45
CA GLU A 105 -0.80 2.68 7.85
C GLU A 105 -1.96 1.95 7.18
N LEU A 106 -1.68 0.82 6.50
CA LEU A 106 -2.72 -0.03 5.92
C LEU A 106 -3.74 -0.53 6.97
N LEU A 107 -3.32 -0.74 8.21
CA LEU A 107 -4.25 -1.14 9.29
C LEU A 107 -5.28 -0.04 9.58
N ASP A 108 -4.89 1.23 9.50
CA ASP A 108 -5.83 2.36 9.66
C ASP A 108 -6.80 2.44 8.48
N ASP A 109 -6.30 2.20 7.26
CA ASP A 109 -7.15 2.15 6.07
C ASP A 109 -8.17 1.01 6.15
N LEU A 110 -7.74 -0.19 6.57
CA LEU A 110 -8.63 -1.33 6.78
C LEU A 110 -9.73 -1.01 7.79
N ALA A 111 -9.38 -0.37 8.91
CA ALA A 111 -10.37 0.09 9.87
C ALA A 111 -11.33 1.10 9.24
N GLY A 112 -10.82 2.07 8.46
CA GLY A 112 -11.63 3.04 7.72
C GLY A 112 -12.57 2.42 6.67
N TYR A 113 -12.22 1.25 6.14
CA TYR A 113 -13.04 0.49 5.19
C TYR A 113 -14.03 -0.49 5.85
N GLY A 114 -14.10 -0.53 7.19
CA GLY A 114 -15.04 -1.39 7.93
C GLY A 114 -14.49 -2.76 8.36
N TYR A 115 -13.15 -2.90 8.38
CA TYR A 115 -12.44 -4.08 8.90
C TYR A 115 -11.78 -3.79 10.25
N GLU A 116 -12.44 -3.05 11.14
CA GLU A 116 -11.85 -2.58 12.40
C GLU A 116 -11.41 -3.73 13.31
N THR A 117 -12.21 -4.79 13.36
CA THR A 117 -11.93 -5.96 14.21
C THR A 117 -10.75 -6.76 13.67
N GLU A 118 -10.72 -6.99 12.37
CA GLU A 118 -9.66 -7.71 11.67
C GLU A 118 -8.36 -6.91 11.70
N SER A 119 -8.42 -5.59 11.49
CA SER A 119 -7.27 -4.70 11.61
C SER A 119 -6.63 -4.78 13.00
N ALA A 120 -7.42 -4.71 14.07
CA ALA A 120 -6.91 -4.85 15.43
C ALA A 120 -6.28 -6.23 15.69
N GLN A 121 -6.87 -7.31 15.15
CA GLN A 121 -6.30 -8.66 15.25
C GLN A 121 -4.99 -8.79 14.49
N LEU A 122 -4.89 -8.21 13.29
CA LEU A 122 -3.66 -8.18 12.51
C LEU A 122 -2.57 -7.38 13.22
N ALA A 123 -2.92 -6.23 13.80
CA ALA A 123 -1.99 -5.41 14.60
C ALA A 123 -1.42 -6.20 15.78
N ARG A 124 -2.29 -6.92 16.51
CA ARG A 124 -1.90 -7.81 17.61
C ARG A 124 -0.94 -8.90 17.13
N HIS A 125 -1.32 -9.60 16.06
CA HIS A 125 -0.53 -10.70 15.52
C HIS A 125 0.85 -10.23 15.04
N ALA A 126 0.90 -9.09 14.36
CA ALA A 126 2.16 -8.50 13.90
C ALA A 126 3.06 -8.06 15.07
N ALA A 127 2.49 -7.50 16.14
CA ALA A 127 3.25 -7.15 17.34
C ALA A 127 3.86 -8.40 18.02
N ASP A 128 3.07 -9.46 18.17
CA ASP A 128 3.55 -10.74 18.73
C ASP A 128 4.66 -11.33 17.84
N LEU A 129 4.48 -11.31 16.51
CA LEU A 129 5.48 -11.79 15.55
C LEU A 129 6.77 -10.96 15.59
N LEU A 130 6.66 -9.64 15.76
CA LEU A 130 7.80 -8.73 15.84
C LEU A 130 8.61 -8.99 17.11
N ASP A 131 7.97 -9.20 18.27
CA ASP A 131 8.65 -9.57 19.52
C ASP A 131 9.35 -10.94 19.41
N ASP A 132 8.69 -11.92 18.78
CA ASP A 132 9.26 -13.25 18.56
C ASP A 132 10.47 -13.23 17.61
N THR A 133 10.40 -12.44 16.53
CA THR A 133 11.42 -12.41 15.46
C THR A 133 12.57 -11.46 15.80
N HIS A 134 12.27 -10.34 16.45
CA HIS A 134 13.20 -9.26 16.78
C HIS A 134 13.06 -8.87 18.26
N PRO A 135 13.46 -9.75 19.20
CA PRO A 135 13.25 -9.52 20.62
C PRO A 135 13.95 -8.26 21.12
N GLY A 136 13.21 -7.42 21.84
CA GLY A 136 13.71 -6.14 22.35
C GLY A 136 13.77 -5.03 21.30
N HIS A 137 13.13 -5.19 20.15
CA HIS A 137 12.95 -4.14 19.16
C HIS A 137 11.92 -3.11 19.64
N ASP A 138 12.42 -2.06 20.29
CA ASP A 138 11.62 -0.97 20.86
C ASP A 138 11.70 0.27 19.95
N ASP A 139 10.91 0.25 18.87
CA ASP A 139 10.81 1.33 17.87
C ASP A 139 9.38 1.90 17.85
N PRO A 140 9.17 3.18 17.48
CA PRO A 140 7.86 3.76 17.19
C PRO A 140 6.89 2.86 16.42
N THR A 141 7.39 2.01 15.51
CA THR A 141 6.55 1.08 14.76
C THR A 141 5.97 -0.04 15.65
N THR A 142 6.75 -0.58 16.59
CA THR A 142 6.26 -1.53 17.61
C THR A 142 5.15 -0.89 18.45
N LEU A 143 5.36 0.35 18.89
CA LEU A 143 4.37 1.09 19.67
C LEU A 143 3.08 1.37 18.89
N ALA A 144 3.21 1.69 17.60
CA ALA A 144 2.08 1.93 16.70
C ALA A 144 1.22 0.66 16.48
N LEU A 145 1.84 -0.52 16.39
CA LEU A 145 1.14 -1.80 16.34
C LEU A 145 0.40 -2.08 17.65
N ILE A 146 1.05 -1.89 18.80
CA ILE A 146 0.44 -2.11 20.12
C ILE A 146 -0.79 -1.21 20.32
N GLN A 147 -0.72 0.05 19.91
CA GLN A 147 -1.84 0.98 20.00
C GLN A 147 -3.05 0.50 19.19
N ARG A 148 -2.82 0.00 17.97
CA ARG A 148 -3.88 -0.49 17.06
C ARG A 148 -4.42 -1.86 17.44
N ALA A 149 -3.64 -2.65 18.18
CA ALA A 149 -4.07 -3.94 18.71
C ALA A 149 -5.17 -3.84 19.78
N THR A 150 -5.45 -2.63 20.28
CA THR A 150 -6.53 -2.39 21.25
C THR A 150 -7.77 -1.89 20.51
N PRO A 151 -8.90 -2.64 20.52
CA PRO A 151 -10.12 -2.16 19.89
C PRO A 151 -10.61 -0.87 20.58
N PRO A 152 -11.21 0.08 19.84
CA PRO A 152 -11.83 1.25 20.45
C PRO A 152 -12.91 0.82 21.46
N PRO A 153 -13.11 1.58 22.56
CA PRO A 153 -14.14 1.25 23.54
C PRO A 153 -15.53 1.20 22.88
N PRO A 154 -16.44 0.33 23.37
CA PRO A 154 -17.78 0.16 22.83
C PRO A 154 -18.66 1.41 22.97
#